data_AF-A0A293MV72-F1
#
_entry.id   AF-A0A293MV72-F1
#
_cell.length_a   1.000
_cell.length_b   1.000
_cell.length_c   1.000
_cell.angle_alpha   90.00
_cell.angle_beta   90.00
_cell.angle_gamma   90.00
#
_symmetry.space_group_name_H-M   'P 1'
#
loop_
_entity.id
_entity.type
_entity.pdbx_description
1 polymer ?
#
loop_
_entity_poly.entity_id
_entity_poly.type
_entity_poly.pdbx_seq_one_letter_code
_entity_poly.pdbx_strand_id
1 'polypeptide(L)'
;MYPNRVACIIALDLYSPLHVPDKSIARYTSESIRKVLSIEEKFTIPPTYLEEEMVDRLDAATFGKLTEASKRILLKRDLTSVGNGKVSLNPDPRTKIISTIHLNMSFQYALMENYTGDLLMLTASEIDPRIMRESMQDFFDLYSKKCRRFKHVEVEGNHFVHLNNADRVAPLITRFFNELEDKS
;
A
#
# COMPACT_ATOMS: atom_id res chain seq x y z
N MET A 1 5.26 -17.73 4.99
CA MET A 1 5.88 -16.57 5.65
C MET A 1 6.96 -17.04 6.61
N TYR A 2 7.86 -16.15 7.06
CA TYR A 2 8.85 -16.43 8.11
C TYR A 2 8.46 -15.68 9.41
N PRO A 3 7.38 -16.08 10.10
CA PRO A 3 6.84 -15.31 11.23
C PRO A 3 7.85 -15.11 12.35
N ASN A 4 8.71 -16.10 12.61
CA ASN A 4 9.75 -16.04 13.65
C ASN A 4 10.89 -15.05 13.34
N ARG A 5 10.89 -14.41 12.17
CA ARG A 5 11.88 -13.39 11.77
C ARG A 5 11.31 -11.97 11.86
N VAL A 6 10.07 -11.83 12.30
CA VAL A 6 9.35 -10.55 12.40
C VAL A 6 9.01 -10.32 13.86
N ALA A 7 9.55 -9.25 14.45
CA ALA A 7 9.29 -8.92 15.85
C ALA A 7 7.84 -8.42 16.04
N CYS A 8 7.42 -7.52 15.15
CA CYS A 8 6.06 -6.99 15.09
C CYS A 8 5.76 -6.45 13.68
N ILE A 9 4.48 -6.25 13.37
CA ILE A 9 4.02 -5.61 12.14
C ILE A 9 3.25 -4.34 12.49
N ILE A 10 3.58 -3.23 11.83
CA ILE A 10 2.79 -2.00 11.82
C ILE A 10 2.25 -1.82 10.41
N ALA A 11 0.94 -1.95 10.24
CA ALA A 11 0.25 -1.81 8.97
C ALA A 11 -0.43 -0.43 8.88
N LEU A 12 -0.15 0.29 7.79
CA LEU A 12 -0.67 1.64 7.52
C LEU A 12 -1.67 1.57 6.36
N ASP A 13 -2.94 1.68 6.72
CA ASP A 13 -4.12 1.65 5.85
C ASP A 13 -4.16 0.47 4.87
N LEU A 14 -3.76 -0.71 5.36
CA LEU A 14 -3.80 -1.96 4.61
C LEU A 14 -4.05 -3.13 5.57
N TYR A 15 -5.26 -3.68 5.57
CA TYR A 15 -5.65 -4.76 6.48
C TYR A 15 -5.33 -6.16 5.97
N SER A 16 -5.22 -6.34 4.65
CA SER A 16 -4.83 -7.62 4.04
C SER A 16 -4.21 -7.37 2.66
N PRO A 17 -3.42 -8.32 2.13
CA PRO A 17 -2.99 -8.23 0.74
C PRO A 17 -4.19 -8.28 -0.22
N LEU A 18 -4.03 -7.67 -1.40
CA LEU A 18 -5.06 -7.66 -2.43
C LEU A 18 -5.50 -9.09 -2.77
N HIS A 19 -6.82 -9.27 -2.86
CA HIS A 19 -7.45 -10.51 -3.25
C HIS A 19 -8.62 -10.23 -4.18
N VAL A 20 -9.01 -11.24 -4.95
CA VAL A 20 -10.14 -11.13 -5.88
C VAL A 20 -11.15 -12.27 -5.63
N PRO A 21 -12.43 -12.08 -5.96
CA PRO A 21 -13.41 -13.16 -5.92
C PRO A 21 -13.00 -14.31 -6.85
N ASP A 22 -13.24 -15.56 -6.44
CA ASP A 22 -12.88 -16.76 -7.20
C ASP A 22 -13.34 -16.70 -8.66
N LYS A 23 -14.60 -16.31 -8.88
CA LYS A 23 -15.21 -16.16 -10.20
C LYS A 23 -14.50 -15.14 -11.11
N SER A 24 -13.70 -14.24 -10.54
CA SER A 24 -13.00 -13.18 -11.28
C SER A 24 -11.50 -13.45 -11.46
N ILE A 25 -10.93 -14.50 -10.84
CA ILE A 25 -9.48 -14.80 -10.93
C ILE A 25 -9.04 -14.91 -12.39
N ALA A 26 -9.73 -15.74 -13.19
CA ALA A 26 -9.37 -15.95 -14.59
C ALA A 26 -9.36 -14.63 -15.40
N ARG A 27 -10.37 -13.78 -15.17
CA ARG A 27 -10.47 -12.46 -15.81
C ARG A 27 -9.30 -11.57 -15.41
N TYR A 28 -9.06 -11.35 -14.11
CA TYR A 28 -7.99 -10.47 -13.63
C TYR A 28 -6.59 -10.97 -14.03
N THR A 29 -6.36 -12.27 -14.01
CA THR A 29 -5.12 -12.87 -14.51
C THR A 29 -4.94 -12.59 -16.00
N SER A 30 -5.98 -12.78 -16.82
CA SER A 30 -5.91 -12.47 -18.26
C SER A 30 -5.64 -10.99 -18.55
N GLU A 31 -6.28 -10.08 -17.80
CA GLU A 31 -6.05 -8.63 -17.90
C GLU A 31 -4.61 -8.27 -17.52
N SER A 32 -4.05 -8.95 -16.52
CA SER A 32 -2.68 -8.69 -16.06
C SER A 32 -1.64 -9.20 -17.03
N ILE A 33 -1.87 -10.37 -17.65
CA ILE A 33 -1.03 -10.87 -18.74
C ILE A 33 -1.05 -9.88 -19.92
N ARG A 34 -2.23 -9.38 -20.33
CA ARG A 34 -2.31 -8.35 -21.38
C ARG A 34 -1.54 -7.08 -21.00
N LYS A 35 -1.61 -6.64 -19.73
CA LYS A 35 -0.81 -5.51 -19.25
C LYS A 35 0.69 -5.78 -19.36
N VAL A 36 1.15 -6.97 -18.97
CA VAL A 36 2.56 -7.41 -19.14
C VAL A 36 2.99 -7.28 -20.60
N LEU A 37 2.25 -7.92 -21.52
CA LEU A 37 2.56 -7.89 -22.95
C LEU A 37 2.59 -6.44 -23.49
N SER A 38 1.66 -5.58 -23.06
CA SER A 38 1.62 -4.18 -23.49
C SER A 38 2.78 -3.32 -22.97
N ILE A 39 3.46 -3.74 -21.88
CA ILE A 39 4.63 -3.03 -21.34
C ILE A 39 5.91 -3.55 -21.96
N GLU A 40 5.97 -4.83 -22.34
CA GLU A 40 7.10 -5.38 -23.09
C GLU A 40 7.37 -4.61 -24.39
N GLU A 41 6.31 -4.16 -25.06
CA GLU A 41 6.39 -3.30 -26.24
C GLU A 41 6.93 -1.88 -25.95
N LYS A 42 6.97 -1.47 -24.68
CA LYS A 42 7.24 -0.09 -24.23
C LYS A 42 8.59 0.09 -23.54
N PHE A 43 9.50 -0.89 -23.61
CA PHE A 43 10.89 -0.77 -23.14
C PHE A 43 11.77 0.09 -24.06
N THR A 44 11.23 1.21 -24.54
CA THR A 44 11.96 2.21 -25.33
C THR A 44 12.57 3.27 -24.40
N ILE A 45 13.13 4.34 -24.99
CA ILE A 45 13.73 5.47 -24.26
C ILE A 45 12.71 6.03 -23.26
N PRO A 46 13.08 6.17 -21.96
CA PRO A 46 12.17 6.69 -20.95
C PRO A 46 11.66 8.08 -21.33
N PRO A 47 10.34 8.34 -21.23
CA PRO A 47 9.79 9.65 -21.54
C PRO A 47 10.29 10.70 -20.52
N THR A 48 10.42 11.93 -20.99
CA THR A 48 10.79 13.09 -20.16
C THR A 48 9.62 14.05 -20.07
N TYR A 49 9.50 14.71 -18.93
CA TYR A 49 8.36 15.55 -18.57
C TYR A 49 8.82 16.89 -18.00
N LEU A 50 7.95 17.89 -18.01
CA LEU A 50 8.10 19.05 -17.14
C LEU A 50 7.72 18.66 -15.70
N GLU A 51 8.29 19.36 -14.72
CA GLU A 51 7.99 19.08 -13.31
C GLU A 51 6.51 19.30 -12.97
N GLU A 52 5.89 20.33 -13.53
CA GLU A 52 4.46 20.63 -13.36
C GLU A 52 3.56 19.49 -13.89
N GLU A 53 3.89 18.92 -15.05
CA GLU A 53 3.16 17.77 -15.59
C GLU A 53 3.20 16.55 -14.65
N MET A 54 4.29 16.41 -13.88
CA MET A 54 4.42 15.32 -12.91
C MET A 54 3.57 15.55 -11.66
N VAL A 55 3.37 16.81 -11.26
CA VAL A 55 2.44 17.16 -10.17
C VAL A 55 1.01 16.79 -10.55
N ASP A 56 0.56 17.18 -11.75
CA ASP A 56 -0.79 16.90 -12.24
C ASP A 56 -1.04 15.38 -12.35
N ARG A 57 -0.05 14.65 -12.84
CA ARG A 57 -0.11 13.18 -12.94
C ARG A 57 -0.23 12.52 -11.57
N LEU A 58 0.55 12.98 -10.59
CA LEU A 58 0.49 12.47 -9.23
C LEU A 58 -0.87 12.78 -8.59
N ASP A 59 -1.40 13.98 -8.83
CA ASP A 59 -2.71 14.39 -8.32
C ASP A 59 -3.82 13.49 -8.87
N ALA A 60 -3.84 13.26 -10.19
CA ALA A 60 -4.77 12.35 -10.83
C ALA A 60 -4.64 10.90 -10.30
N ALA A 61 -3.42 10.40 -10.15
CA ALA A 61 -3.16 9.04 -9.65
C ALA A 61 -3.55 8.84 -8.17
N THR A 62 -3.65 9.93 -7.41
CA THR A 62 -4.00 9.93 -5.99
C THR A 62 -5.38 10.53 -5.70
N PHE A 63 -6.19 10.77 -6.73
CA PHE A 63 -7.52 11.38 -6.63
C PHE A 63 -7.52 12.73 -5.89
N GLY A 64 -6.44 13.50 -6.01
CA GLY A 64 -6.28 14.77 -5.31
C GLY A 64 -6.17 14.66 -3.79
N LYS A 65 -5.87 13.46 -3.25
CA LYS A 65 -5.87 13.20 -1.81
C LYS A 65 -4.55 13.51 -1.10
N LEU A 66 -3.48 13.80 -1.84
CA LEU A 66 -2.20 14.22 -1.27
C LEU A 66 -2.17 15.73 -1.03
N THR A 67 -1.56 16.16 0.09
CA THR A 67 -1.21 17.57 0.27
C THR A 67 -0.06 17.97 -0.64
N GLU A 68 0.11 19.27 -0.90
CA GLU A 68 1.24 19.80 -1.68
C GLU A 68 2.61 19.39 -1.09
N ALA A 69 2.74 19.39 0.23
CA ALA A 69 3.96 18.94 0.90
C ALA A 69 4.24 17.46 0.62
N SER A 70 3.22 16.61 0.73
CA SER A 70 3.30 15.18 0.44
C SER A 70 3.66 14.90 -1.02
N LYS A 71 3.08 15.64 -1.96
CA LYS A 71 3.41 15.54 -3.40
C LYS A 71 4.90 15.84 -3.63
N ARG A 72 5.41 16.94 -3.06
CA ARG A 72 6.83 17.32 -3.18
C ARG A 72 7.76 16.25 -2.62
N ILE A 73 7.41 15.61 -1.49
CA ILE A 73 8.21 14.52 -0.91
C ILE A 73 8.29 13.33 -1.88
N LEU A 74 7.17 12.90 -2.45
CA LEU A 74 7.13 11.77 -3.39
C LEU A 74 7.88 12.08 -4.68
N LEU A 75 7.61 13.24 -5.29
CA LEU A 75 8.25 13.64 -6.55
C LEU A 75 9.76 13.83 -6.41
N LYS A 76 10.24 14.35 -5.28
CA LYS A 76 11.68 14.49 -5.00
C LYS A 76 12.41 13.13 -5.02
N ARG A 77 11.73 12.05 -4.63
CA ARG A 77 12.30 10.68 -4.67
C ARG A 77 12.17 10.05 -6.05
N ASP A 78 11.03 10.26 -6.71
CA ASP A 78 10.64 9.52 -7.90
C ASP A 78 11.13 10.15 -9.21
N LEU A 79 11.66 11.38 -9.16
CA LEU A 79 12.15 12.12 -10.33
C LEU A 79 13.66 12.32 -10.31
N THR A 80 14.27 12.28 -11.49
CA THR A 80 15.66 12.71 -11.74
C THR A 80 15.67 13.79 -12.81
N SER A 81 16.46 14.86 -12.60
CA SER A 81 16.64 15.89 -13.62
C SER A 81 17.43 15.35 -14.80
N VAL A 82 16.95 15.64 -16.02
CA VAL A 82 17.61 15.27 -17.28
C VAL A 82 18.10 16.49 -18.06
N GLY A 83 18.13 17.67 -17.42
CA GLY A 83 18.51 18.94 -18.03
C GLY A 83 17.35 19.65 -18.74
N ASN A 84 17.57 20.91 -19.15
CA ASN A 84 16.61 21.75 -19.87
C ASN A 84 15.23 21.88 -19.19
N GLY A 85 15.20 21.89 -17.84
CA GLY A 85 13.96 21.98 -17.06
C GLY A 85 13.08 20.72 -17.10
N LYS A 86 13.62 19.60 -17.61
CA LYS A 86 12.90 18.33 -17.69
C LYS A 86 13.34 17.32 -16.65
N VAL A 87 12.44 16.41 -16.34
CA VAL A 87 12.61 15.30 -15.40
C VAL A 87 12.26 13.97 -16.07
N SER A 88 12.88 12.90 -15.60
CA SER A 88 12.49 11.51 -15.92
C SER A 88 12.01 10.79 -14.67
N LEU A 89 11.07 9.86 -14.84
CA LEU A 89 10.64 8.96 -13.79
C LEU A 89 11.70 7.89 -13.52
N ASN A 90 12.06 7.72 -12.25
CA ASN A 90 12.96 6.66 -11.78
C ASN A 90 12.34 5.25 -11.79
N PRO A 91 11.02 5.05 -11.51
CA PRO A 91 10.47 3.71 -11.42
C PRO A 91 10.46 2.93 -12.74
N ASP A 92 10.79 1.65 -12.65
CA ASP A 92 10.70 0.69 -13.75
C ASP A 92 9.26 0.60 -14.29
N PRO A 93 9.03 0.65 -15.62
CA PRO A 93 7.69 0.53 -16.20
C PRO A 93 6.90 -0.69 -15.72
N ARG A 94 7.56 -1.81 -15.39
CA ARG A 94 6.93 -3.03 -14.86
C ARG A 94 6.20 -2.82 -13.55
N THR A 95 6.61 -1.82 -12.75
CA THR A 95 5.93 -1.46 -11.49
C THR A 95 4.49 -0.97 -11.69
N LYS A 96 4.09 -0.61 -12.91
CA LYS A 96 2.70 -0.30 -13.26
C LYS A 96 1.80 -1.54 -13.27
N ILE A 97 2.38 -2.74 -13.20
CA ILE A 97 1.65 -4.01 -13.11
C ILE A 97 1.61 -4.41 -11.64
N ILE A 98 0.46 -4.16 -11.01
CA ILE A 98 0.26 -4.35 -9.56
C ILE A 98 0.46 -5.83 -9.16
N SER A 99 -0.01 -6.76 -9.98
CA SER A 99 0.26 -8.19 -9.80
C SER A 99 0.08 -8.96 -11.11
N THR A 100 0.88 -10.00 -11.31
CA THR A 100 0.66 -11.02 -12.35
C THR A 100 -0.08 -12.24 -11.83
N ILE A 101 -0.19 -12.39 -10.51
CA ILE A 101 -0.83 -13.50 -9.82
C ILE A 101 -1.97 -12.95 -8.96
N HIS A 102 -3.20 -13.37 -9.24
CA HIS A 102 -4.37 -12.97 -8.47
C HIS A 102 -4.75 -14.13 -7.55
N LEU A 103 -4.80 -13.84 -6.26
CA LEU A 103 -5.09 -14.80 -5.21
C LEU A 103 -6.47 -14.48 -4.64
N ASN A 104 -7.18 -15.52 -4.21
CA ASN A 104 -8.46 -15.33 -3.54
C ASN A 104 -8.28 -15.05 -2.05
N MET A 105 -9.39 -14.72 -1.41
CA MET A 105 -9.45 -14.47 0.02
C MET A 105 -8.97 -15.67 0.82
N SER A 106 -9.40 -16.89 0.49
CA SER A 106 -9.00 -18.12 1.20
C SER A 106 -7.48 -18.33 1.22
N PHE A 107 -6.79 -18.03 0.12
CA PHE A 107 -5.34 -18.06 0.07
C PHE A 107 -4.72 -16.99 0.97
N GLN A 108 -5.23 -15.76 0.94
CA GLN A 108 -4.76 -14.70 1.83
C GLN A 108 -4.99 -15.06 3.31
N TYR A 109 -6.09 -15.72 3.64
CA TYR A 109 -6.36 -16.26 4.97
C TYR A 109 -5.29 -17.23 5.42
N ALA A 110 -5.05 -18.27 4.62
CA ALA A 110 -4.04 -19.27 4.89
C ALA A 110 -2.64 -18.64 5.04
N LEU A 111 -2.36 -17.58 4.27
CA LEU A 111 -1.11 -16.85 4.41
C LEU A 111 -1.07 -16.07 5.74
N MET A 112 -2.09 -15.26 6.01
CA MET A 112 -2.14 -14.34 7.16
C MET A 112 -2.28 -15.05 8.50
N GLU A 113 -2.97 -16.20 8.57
CA GLU A 113 -3.15 -16.95 9.82
C GLU A 113 -1.86 -17.49 10.42
N ASN A 114 -0.81 -17.61 9.59
CA ASN A 114 0.51 -18.07 10.01
C ASN A 114 1.30 -16.99 10.77
N TYR A 115 0.83 -15.74 10.79
CA TYR A 115 1.41 -14.70 11.62
C TYR A 115 0.75 -14.68 13.00
N THR A 116 1.54 -14.95 14.04
CA THR A 116 1.09 -14.99 15.43
C THR A 116 1.78 -13.96 16.34
N GLY A 117 2.53 -13.02 15.74
CA GLY A 117 3.26 -11.97 16.48
C GLY A 117 2.37 -10.81 16.92
N ASP A 118 2.99 -9.66 17.20
CA ASP A 118 2.26 -8.43 17.54
C ASP A 118 1.95 -7.63 16.28
N LEU A 119 0.71 -7.16 16.16
CA LEU A 119 0.20 -6.43 15.01
C LEU A 119 -0.52 -5.16 15.45
N LEU A 120 -0.03 -4.01 14.99
CA LEU A 120 -0.78 -2.75 14.99
C LEU A 120 -1.32 -2.49 13.58
N MET A 121 -2.62 -2.25 13.50
CA MET A 121 -3.33 -1.91 12.27
C MET A 121 -3.89 -0.51 12.40
N LEU A 122 -3.41 0.43 11.57
CA LEU A 122 -3.93 1.79 11.49
C LEU A 122 -4.72 1.93 10.19
N THR A 123 -6.02 2.20 10.26
CA THR A 123 -6.84 2.44 9.05
C THR A 123 -7.23 3.90 8.94
N ALA A 124 -7.34 4.42 7.72
CA ALA A 124 -7.89 5.73 7.46
C ALA A 124 -9.42 5.74 7.64
N SER A 125 -9.98 6.85 8.12
CA SER A 125 -11.42 7.01 8.28
C SER A 125 -12.15 7.23 6.95
N GLU A 126 -11.52 7.91 5.99
CA GLU A 126 -12.10 8.07 4.65
C GLU A 126 -12.00 6.78 3.84
N ILE A 127 -13.05 6.49 3.07
CA ILE A 127 -13.09 5.33 2.18
C ILE A 127 -12.23 5.62 0.95
N ASP A 128 -11.22 4.79 0.74
CA ASP A 128 -10.49 4.72 -0.52
C ASP A 128 -11.09 3.60 -1.39
N PRO A 129 -11.56 3.89 -2.61
CA PRO A 129 -12.18 2.88 -3.47
C PRO A 129 -11.20 1.78 -3.91
N ARG A 130 -9.88 1.97 -3.72
CA ARG A 130 -8.85 0.97 -3.99
C ARG A 130 -8.71 -0.06 -2.87
N ILE A 131 -9.25 0.21 -1.69
CA ILE A 131 -9.23 -0.67 -0.54
C ILE A 131 -10.57 -1.40 -0.46
N MET A 132 -10.56 -2.72 -0.62
CA MET A 132 -11.74 -3.55 -0.38
C MET A 132 -12.08 -3.44 1.11
N ARG A 133 -13.27 -3.03 1.52
CA ARG A 133 -13.63 -2.99 2.96
C ARG A 133 -14.53 -4.14 3.37
N GLU A 134 -15.09 -4.84 2.39
CA GLU A 134 -16.08 -5.90 2.59
C GLU A 134 -15.52 -7.08 3.39
N SER A 135 -14.24 -7.40 3.23
CA SER A 135 -13.56 -8.49 3.95
C SER A 135 -12.81 -8.03 5.19
N MET A 136 -12.81 -6.73 5.52
CA MET A 136 -11.97 -6.17 6.59
C MET A 136 -12.27 -6.81 7.95
N GLN A 137 -13.54 -6.95 8.29
CA GLN A 137 -13.95 -7.53 9.57
C GLN A 137 -13.51 -8.98 9.70
N ASP A 138 -13.63 -9.77 8.64
CA ASP A 138 -13.24 -11.17 8.67
C ASP A 138 -11.72 -11.28 8.99
N PHE A 139 -10.88 -10.41 8.43
CA PHE A 139 -9.44 -10.41 8.68
C PHE A 139 -9.13 -9.89 10.10
N PHE A 140 -9.85 -8.90 10.59
CA PHE A 140 -9.71 -8.44 11.98
C PHE A 140 -10.05 -9.54 12.98
N ASP A 141 -11.08 -10.34 12.71
CA ASP A 141 -11.43 -11.52 13.51
C ASP A 141 -10.32 -12.57 13.46
N LEU A 142 -9.69 -12.78 12.29
CA LEU A 142 -8.53 -13.66 12.16
C LEU A 142 -7.36 -13.18 13.02
N TYR A 143 -6.99 -11.91 12.91
CA TYR A 143 -5.87 -11.33 13.65
C TYR A 143 -6.11 -11.35 15.16
N SER A 144 -7.34 -11.03 15.59
CA SER A 144 -7.73 -11.09 17.00
C SER A 144 -7.58 -12.50 17.60
N LYS A 145 -7.76 -13.55 16.78
CA LYS A 145 -7.62 -14.95 17.20
C LYS A 145 -6.20 -15.48 17.12
N LYS A 146 -5.40 -15.03 16.15
CA LYS A 146 -4.10 -15.62 15.82
C LYS A 146 -2.91 -14.83 16.35
N CYS A 147 -2.98 -13.50 16.35
CA CYS A 147 -1.88 -12.65 16.79
C CYS A 147 -1.78 -12.66 18.32
N ARG A 148 -0.56 -12.74 18.85
CA ARG A 148 -0.28 -12.55 20.28
C ARG A 148 -0.85 -11.24 20.79
N ARG A 149 -0.77 -10.20 19.95
CA ARG A 149 -1.41 -8.91 20.16
C ARG A 149 -1.92 -8.38 18.85
N PHE A 150 -3.19 -8.01 18.82
CA PHE A 150 -3.76 -7.27 17.72
C PHE A 150 -4.37 -5.97 18.27
N LYS A 151 -3.97 -4.84 17.70
CA LYS A 151 -4.53 -3.52 18.01
C LYS A 151 -4.94 -2.86 16.71
N HIS A 152 -6.19 -2.45 16.62
CA HIS A 152 -6.71 -1.66 15.51
C HIS A 152 -7.04 -0.25 16.01
N VAL A 153 -6.66 0.75 15.23
CA VAL A 153 -7.02 2.15 15.47
C VAL A 153 -7.39 2.77 14.13
N GLU A 154 -8.58 3.36 14.05
CA GLU A 154 -8.94 4.21 12.93
C GLU A 154 -8.38 5.63 13.15
N VAL A 155 -7.76 6.21 12.12
CA VAL A 155 -7.12 7.52 12.14
C VAL A 155 -7.87 8.43 11.18
N GLU A 156 -8.25 9.60 11.67
CA GLU A 156 -8.96 10.61 10.87
C GLU A 156 -8.10 11.06 9.68
N GLY A 157 -8.60 10.82 8.46
CA GLY A 157 -7.98 11.24 7.21
C GLY A 157 -8.20 10.24 6.08
N ASN A 158 -7.51 10.45 4.96
CA ASN A 158 -7.53 9.56 3.79
C ASN A 158 -6.41 8.51 3.82
N HIS A 159 -6.33 7.68 2.78
CA HIS A 159 -5.32 6.62 2.65
C HIS A 159 -3.88 7.08 2.92
N PHE A 160 -3.57 8.33 2.55
CA PHE A 160 -2.27 8.95 2.73
C PHE A 160 -2.13 9.69 4.06
N VAL A 161 -2.99 9.44 5.06
CA VAL A 161 -2.95 10.13 6.37
C VAL A 161 -1.59 10.04 7.04
N HIS A 162 -0.88 8.92 6.88
CA HIS A 162 0.47 8.72 7.41
C HIS A 162 1.53 9.63 6.76
N LEU A 163 1.26 10.14 5.56
CA LEU A 163 2.11 11.11 4.86
C LEU A 163 1.61 12.55 5.03
N ASN A 164 0.29 12.76 4.94
CA ASN A 164 -0.35 14.08 5.05
C ASN A 164 -0.39 14.62 6.48
N ASN A 165 -0.56 13.74 7.47
CA ASN A 165 -0.77 14.05 8.88
C ASN A 165 -0.02 13.05 9.77
N ALA A 166 1.30 12.95 9.56
CA ALA A 166 2.16 12.03 10.30
C ALA A 166 2.10 12.23 11.83
N ASP A 167 1.77 13.45 12.28
CA ASP A 167 1.54 13.82 13.67
C ASP A 167 0.38 13.05 14.32
N ARG A 168 -0.62 12.62 13.54
CA ARG A 168 -1.74 11.78 14.02
C ARG A 168 -1.33 10.30 14.16
N VAL A 169 -0.36 9.86 13.35
CA VAL A 169 0.03 8.44 13.22
C VAL A 169 1.21 8.09 14.12
N ALA A 170 2.25 8.93 14.17
CA ALA A 170 3.50 8.64 14.88
C ALA A 170 3.31 8.36 16.39
N PRO A 171 2.45 9.08 17.14
CA PRO A 171 2.21 8.79 18.55
C PRO A 171 1.59 7.41 18.78
N LEU A 172 0.74 6.93 17.87
CA LEU A 172 0.08 5.62 17.97
C LEU A 172 1.09 4.48 17.83
N ILE A 173 2.03 4.62 16.88
CA ILE A 173 3.13 3.68 16.66
C ILE A 173 4.07 3.67 17.87
N THR A 174 4.48 4.86 18.34
CA THR A 174 5.38 5.02 19.48
C THR A 174 4.78 4.38 20.73
N ARG A 175 3.49 4.64 21.01
CA ARG A 175 2.77 4.03 22.12
C ARG A 175 2.74 2.51 22.02
N PHE A 176 2.51 1.97 20.82
CA PHE A 176 2.50 0.52 20.62
C PHE A 176 3.87 -0.10 20.91
N PHE A 177 4.97 0.52 20.49
CA PHE A 177 6.32 0.05 20.83
C PHE A 177 6.58 0.07 22.34
N ASN A 178 6.24 1.15 23.04
CA ASN A 178 6.40 1.23 24.49
C ASN A 178 5.60 0.11 25.21
N GLU A 179 4.37 -0.16 24.76
CA GLU A 179 3.54 -1.25 25.29
C GLU A 179 4.16 -2.66 25.06
N LEU A 180 5.09 -2.81 24.11
CA LEU A 180 5.82 -4.06 23.87
C LEU A 180 7.01 -4.21 24.81
N GLU A 181 7.77 -3.13 25.06
CA GLU A 181 8.94 -3.11 25.95
C GLU A 181 8.56 -3.36 27.41
N ASP A 182 7.42 -2.84 27.88
CA ASP A 182 6.95 -3.05 29.26
C ASP A 182 6.60 -4.51 29.60
N LYS A 183 6.63 -5.43 28.62
CA LYS A 183 6.28 -6.85 28.80
C LYS A 183 7.39 -7.84 28.39
N SER A 184 8.55 -7.35 27.97
CA SER A 184 9.76 -8.16 27.71
C SER A 184 10.66 -8.19 28.94
#